data_AF-A0A377LP68-F1
#
_entry.id   AF-A0A377LP68-F1
#
_cell.length_a   1.000
_cell.length_b   1.000
_cell.length_c   1.000
_cell.angle_alpha   90.00
_cell.angle_beta   90.00
_cell.angle_gamma   90.00
#
_symmetry.space_group_name_H-M   'P 1'
#
loop_
_entity.id
_entity.type
_entity.pdbx_description
1 polymer ?
#
loop_
_entity_poly.entity_id
_entity_poly.type
_entity_poly.pdbx_seq_one_letter_code
_entity_poly.pdbx_strand_id
1 'polypeptide(L)'
;MFQKVDAYAGDPILSLMERFKEDPRSDKVNLSIGLYYNEDGIIPQLKAVAEAEARLNAAPHGASLYLPMEGLNTYRNAIAPLLFGADHAVLAQKRVATIQTLGGSGALKVGADFLKNTSRIQGYGSAIPPGKTTWRFLRVLALRWRPIHGSTVKPTACALTRCWKN
;
A
#
# COMPACT_ATOMS: atom_id res chain seq x y z
N MET A 1 -16.06 -32.20 -11.92
CA MET A 1 -14.97 -31.19 -12.02
C MET A 1 -14.49 -30.72 -10.65
N PHE A 2 -15.37 -30.28 -9.73
CA PHE A 2 -14.96 -29.68 -8.44
C PHE A 2 -14.83 -30.65 -7.25
N GLN A 3 -14.81 -31.97 -7.48
CA GLN A 3 -14.81 -32.99 -6.40
C GLN A 3 -13.56 -32.98 -5.50
N LYS A 4 -12.49 -32.27 -5.89
CA LYS A 4 -11.22 -32.16 -5.14
C LYS A 4 -10.84 -30.72 -4.80
N VAL A 5 -11.80 -29.79 -4.86
CA VAL A 5 -11.55 -28.42 -4.43
C VAL A 5 -11.74 -28.38 -2.92
N ASP A 6 -10.64 -28.23 -2.20
CA ASP A 6 -10.65 -28.09 -0.75
C ASP A 6 -11.40 -26.81 -0.34
N ALA A 7 -12.14 -26.89 0.76
CA ALA A 7 -12.83 -25.74 1.31
C ALA A 7 -11.82 -24.71 1.83
N TYR A 8 -12.04 -23.44 1.49
CA TYR A 8 -11.26 -22.34 2.05
C TYR A 8 -11.56 -22.24 3.56
N ALA A 9 -10.52 -22.17 4.38
CA ALA A 9 -10.63 -22.19 5.85
C ALA A 9 -11.34 -20.97 6.47
N GLY A 10 -11.75 -20.00 5.65
CA GLY A 10 -12.37 -18.75 6.09
C GLY A 10 -11.34 -17.73 6.60
N ASP A 11 -11.73 -16.46 6.63
CA ASP A 11 -10.94 -15.42 7.26
C ASP A 11 -11.52 -15.15 8.67
N PRO A 12 -10.73 -15.33 9.75
CA PRO A 12 -11.22 -15.13 11.11
C PRO A 12 -11.73 -13.70 11.38
N ILE A 13 -11.23 -12.70 10.65
CA ILE A 13 -11.69 -11.31 10.76
C ILE A 13 -13.11 -11.17 10.20
N LEU A 14 -13.42 -11.84 9.08
CA LEU A 14 -14.75 -11.80 8.49
C LEU A 14 -15.78 -12.51 9.37
N SER A 15 -15.42 -13.67 9.93
CA SER A 15 -16.30 -14.36 10.89
C SER A 15 -16.56 -13.55 12.15
N LEU A 16 -15.58 -12.75 12.60
CA LEU A 16 -15.77 -11.84 13.74
C LEU A 16 -16.77 -10.70 13.41
N MET A 17 -16.84 -10.27 12.15
CA MET A 17 -17.80 -9.26 11.71
C MET A 17 -19.23 -9.77 11.66
N GLU A 18 -19.43 -11.01 11.23
CA GLU A 18 -20.75 -11.64 11.26
C GLU A 18 -21.26 -11.71 12.70
N ARG A 19 -20.42 -12.19 13.63
CA ARG A 19 -20.76 -12.23 15.06
C ARG A 19 -21.04 -10.85 15.65
N PHE A 20 -20.24 -9.84 15.29
CA PHE A 20 -20.48 -8.47 15.74
C PHE A 20 -21.82 -7.92 15.23
N LYS A 21 -22.23 -8.26 14.01
CA LYS A 21 -23.52 -7.83 13.44
C LYS A 21 -24.70 -8.50 14.15
N GLU A 22 -24.58 -9.80 14.44
CA GLU A 22 -25.62 -10.60 15.11
C GLU A 22 -25.80 -10.26 16.59
N ASP A 23 -24.80 -9.66 17.23
CA ASP A 23 -24.86 -9.26 18.63
C ASP A 23 -25.93 -8.16 18.87
N PRO A 24 -26.97 -8.40 19.70
CA PRO A 24 -28.06 -7.44 19.92
C PRO A 24 -27.68 -6.28 20.85
N ARG A 25 -26.52 -6.32 21.51
CA ARG A 25 -26.08 -5.28 22.45
C ARG A 25 -25.93 -3.92 21.76
N SER A 26 -26.47 -2.88 22.36
CA SER A 26 -26.41 -1.50 21.85
C SER A 26 -25.08 -0.80 22.15
N ASP A 27 -24.33 -1.27 23.14
CA ASP A 27 -23.04 -0.74 23.61
C ASP A 27 -21.82 -1.49 23.02
N LYS A 28 -22.03 -2.31 21.99
CA LYS A 28 -20.96 -3.08 21.35
C LYS A 28 -19.98 -2.18 20.59
N VAL A 29 -18.69 -2.47 20.72
CA VAL A 29 -17.61 -1.75 20.04
C VAL A 29 -16.85 -2.69 19.11
N ASN A 30 -16.63 -2.25 17.86
CA ASN A 30 -15.87 -3.00 16.88
C ASN A 30 -14.45 -2.43 16.72
N LEU A 31 -13.44 -3.22 17.06
CA LEU A 31 -12.02 -2.88 16.89
C LEU A 31 -11.28 -3.86 15.96
N SER A 32 -11.99 -4.68 15.17
CA SER A 32 -11.37 -5.73 14.37
C SER A 32 -10.88 -5.24 13.01
N ILE A 33 -11.66 -4.39 12.34
CA ILE A 33 -11.30 -3.84 11.04
C ILE A 33 -10.64 -2.48 11.24
N GLY A 34 -9.42 -2.34 10.73
CA GLY A 34 -8.67 -1.07 10.71
C GLY A 34 -9.18 -0.09 9.66
N LEU A 35 -10.41 0.40 9.82
CA LEU A 35 -10.92 1.56 9.09
C LEU A 35 -10.89 2.80 9.98
N TYR A 36 -10.86 3.96 9.33
CA TYR A 36 -11.02 5.23 10.03
C TYR A 36 -12.50 5.49 10.26
N TYR A 37 -12.87 5.69 11.53
CA TYR A 37 -14.23 6.01 11.95
C TYR A 37 -14.23 7.40 12.60
N ASN A 38 -15.33 8.13 12.44
CA ASN A 38 -15.57 9.37 13.19
C ASN A 38 -16.16 9.06 14.58
N GLU A 39 -16.54 10.12 15.31
CA GLU A 39 -17.12 10.05 16.65
C GLU A 39 -18.46 9.30 16.70
N ASP A 40 -19.19 9.23 15.57
CA ASP A 40 -20.46 8.50 15.45
C ASP A 40 -20.26 7.02 15.03
N GLY A 41 -19.01 6.57 14.89
CA GLY A 41 -18.70 5.20 14.46
C GLY A 41 -18.99 4.92 12.98
N ILE A 42 -19.10 5.97 12.14
CA ILE A 42 -19.26 5.85 10.69
C ILE A 42 -17.93 6.11 9.98
N ILE A 43 -17.75 5.54 8.77
CA ILE A 43 -16.59 5.79 7.93
C ILE A 43 -16.83 7.11 7.17
N PRO A 44 -16.13 8.20 7.48
CA PRO A 44 -16.42 9.49 6.87
C PRO A 44 -15.84 9.57 5.45
N GLN A 45 -16.59 10.17 4.54
CA GLN A 45 -16.03 10.62 3.26
C GLN A 45 -15.24 11.92 3.49
N LEU A 46 -13.98 11.96 3.04
CA LEU A 46 -13.16 13.16 3.15
C LEU A 46 -13.72 14.28 2.25
N LYS A 47 -13.79 15.50 2.77
CA LYS A 47 -14.28 16.68 2.02
C LYS A 47 -13.57 16.86 0.67
N ALA A 48 -12.24 16.70 0.66
CA ALA A 48 -11.44 16.79 -0.56
C ALA A 48 -11.81 15.73 -1.61
N VAL A 49 -12.24 14.54 -1.19
CA VAL A 49 -12.69 13.46 -2.11
C VAL A 49 -14.07 13.81 -2.66
N ALA A 50 -15.00 14.24 -1.81
CA ALA A 50 -16.33 14.67 -2.24
C ALA A 50 -16.28 15.83 -3.25
N GLU A 51 -15.40 16.82 -3.02
CA GLU A 51 -15.17 17.91 -3.97
C GLU A 51 -14.57 17.42 -5.29
N ALA A 52 -13.62 16.49 -5.25
CA ALA A 52 -13.02 15.93 -6.47
C ALA A 52 -14.05 15.14 -7.29
N GLU A 53 -14.89 14.33 -6.64
CA GLU A 53 -16.00 13.61 -7.29
C GLU A 53 -17.00 14.57 -7.92
N ALA A 54 -17.41 15.63 -7.23
CA ALA A 54 -18.31 16.64 -7.77
C ALA A 54 -17.74 17.32 -9.03
N ARG A 55 -16.44 17.66 -9.02
CA ARG A 55 -15.76 18.26 -10.18
C ARG A 55 -15.65 17.29 -11.35
N LEU A 56 -15.36 16.01 -11.08
CA LEU A 56 -15.30 14.97 -12.10
C LEU A 56 -16.68 14.79 -12.74
N ASN A 57 -17.73 14.62 -11.93
CA ASN A 57 -19.11 14.42 -12.38
C ASN A 57 -19.67 15.59 -13.20
N ALA A 58 -19.25 16.82 -12.92
CA ALA A 58 -19.66 18.01 -13.67
C ALA A 58 -19.01 18.10 -15.06
N ALA A 59 -17.90 17.39 -15.31
CA ALA A 59 -17.25 17.39 -16.61
C ALA A 59 -18.01 16.49 -17.62
N PRO A 60 -18.02 16.81 -18.92
CA PRO A 60 -18.56 15.90 -19.95
C PRO A 60 -17.77 14.58 -19.94
N HIS A 61 -18.47 13.45 -19.75
CA HIS A 61 -17.83 12.14 -19.73
C HIS A 61 -17.83 11.54 -21.15
N GLY A 62 -16.64 11.19 -21.63
CA GLY A 62 -16.49 10.29 -22.78
C GLY A 62 -16.55 8.82 -22.35
N ALA A 63 -16.34 7.92 -23.31
CA ALA A 63 -16.18 6.50 -23.02
C ALA A 63 -14.95 6.26 -22.12
N SER A 64 -15.07 5.31 -21.19
CA SER A 64 -13.94 4.86 -20.36
C SER A 64 -13.02 3.97 -21.20
N LEU A 65 -11.89 4.54 -21.65
CA LEU A 65 -10.88 3.83 -22.42
C LEU A 65 -9.86 3.15 -21.51
N TYR A 66 -9.17 2.15 -22.05
CA TYR A 66 -8.04 1.54 -21.36
C TYR A 66 -6.94 2.56 -21.09
N LEU A 67 -6.42 2.53 -19.87
CA LEU A 67 -5.21 3.25 -19.51
C LEU A 67 -3.97 2.51 -20.04
N PRO A 68 -2.83 3.21 -20.18
CA PRO A 68 -1.53 2.57 -20.34
C PRO A 68 -1.26 1.56 -19.21
N MET A 69 -0.35 0.60 -19.45
CA MET A 69 -0.05 -0.47 -18.47
C MET A 69 0.44 0.06 -17.13
N GLU A 70 1.16 1.18 -17.14
CA GLU A 70 1.62 1.90 -15.97
C GLU A 70 0.53 2.72 -15.25
N GLY A 71 -0.65 2.87 -15.84
CA GLY A 71 -1.76 3.70 -15.37
C GLY A 71 -1.74 5.15 -15.81
N LEU A 72 -2.51 5.98 -15.13
CA LEU A 72 -2.74 7.38 -15.50
C LEU A 72 -1.49 8.24 -15.24
N ASN A 73 -1.02 8.96 -16.25
CA ASN A 73 0.20 9.78 -16.15
C ASN A 73 0.12 10.86 -15.05
N THR A 74 -1.00 11.57 -14.94
CA THR A 74 -1.20 12.61 -13.92
C THR A 74 -1.19 12.03 -12.51
N TYR A 75 -1.78 10.84 -12.31
CA TYR A 75 -1.72 10.12 -11.04
C TYR A 75 -0.28 9.76 -10.66
N ARG A 76 0.47 9.15 -11.59
CA ARG A 76 1.87 8.74 -11.36
C ARG A 76 2.78 9.92 -11.00
N ASN A 77 2.57 11.06 -11.65
CA ASN A 77 3.32 12.29 -11.40
C ASN A 77 2.93 12.98 -10.10
N ALA A 78 1.71 12.79 -9.59
CA ALA A 78 1.27 13.33 -8.31
C ALA A 78 1.76 12.50 -7.11
N ILE A 79 1.81 11.17 -7.25
CA ILE A 79 2.15 10.27 -6.13
C ILE A 79 3.62 10.33 -5.73
N ALA A 80 4.56 10.46 -6.67
CA ALA A 80 5.99 10.48 -6.33
C ALA A 80 6.39 11.69 -5.45
N PRO A 81 5.99 12.93 -5.78
CA PRO A 81 6.17 14.08 -4.88
C PRO A 81 5.46 13.93 -3.54
N LEU A 82 4.26 13.34 -3.52
CA LEU A 82 3.52 13.10 -2.28
C LEU A 82 4.28 12.16 -1.33
N LEU A 83 4.95 11.13 -1.87
CA LEU A 83 5.67 10.14 -1.06
C LEU A 83 7.06 10.62 -0.63
N PHE A 84 7.82 11.25 -1.52
CA PHE A 84 9.21 11.62 -1.26
C PHE A 84 9.39 13.08 -0.79
N GLY A 85 8.39 13.93 -0.99
CA GLY A 85 8.51 15.38 -0.94
C GLY A 85 8.89 15.95 -2.32
N ALA A 86 8.30 17.09 -2.70
CA ALA A 86 8.45 17.66 -4.04
C ALA A 86 9.91 17.97 -4.42
N ASP A 87 10.72 18.40 -3.45
CA ASP A 87 12.11 18.81 -3.65
C ASP A 87 13.14 17.69 -3.40
N HIS A 88 12.68 16.44 -3.25
CA HIS A 88 13.59 15.34 -2.93
C HIS A 88 14.55 15.05 -4.09
N ALA A 89 15.86 14.98 -3.81
CA ALA A 89 16.90 14.80 -4.82
C ALA A 89 16.70 13.59 -5.74
N VAL A 90 16.03 12.54 -5.26
CA VAL A 90 15.71 11.33 -6.05
C VAL A 90 14.79 11.62 -7.25
N LEU A 91 13.91 12.62 -7.12
CA LEU A 91 13.00 13.07 -8.17
C LEU A 91 13.77 13.88 -9.20
N ALA A 92 14.61 14.82 -8.75
CA ALA A 92 15.49 15.61 -9.62
C ALA A 92 16.45 14.71 -10.44
N GLN A 93 16.94 13.64 -9.83
CA GLN A 93 17.81 12.66 -10.47
C GLN A 93 17.07 11.62 -11.31
N LYS A 94 15.73 11.69 -11.41
CA LYS A 94 14.88 10.76 -12.17
C LYS A 94 15.14 9.27 -11.84
N ARG A 95 15.38 8.97 -10.56
CA ARG A 95 15.64 7.59 -10.07
C ARG A 95 14.39 6.88 -9.55
N VAL A 96 13.21 7.45 -9.76
CA VAL A 96 11.92 6.89 -9.32
C VAL A 96 11.13 6.43 -10.53
N ALA A 97 10.74 5.16 -10.53
CA ALA A 97 9.74 4.63 -11.45
C ALA A 97 8.43 4.40 -10.69
N THR A 98 7.34 4.99 -11.18
CA THR A 98 6.00 4.88 -10.59
C THR A 98 5.07 4.16 -11.57
N ILE A 99 4.30 3.20 -11.07
CA ILE A 99 3.18 2.56 -11.76
C ILE A 99 1.96 2.58 -10.85
N GLN A 100 0.77 2.71 -11.43
CA GLN A 100 -0.50 2.60 -10.72
C GLN A 100 -0.86 1.13 -10.52
N THR A 101 -1.32 0.77 -9.32
CA THR A 101 -1.65 -0.62 -8.97
C THR A 101 -2.98 -0.70 -8.23
N LEU A 102 -3.52 -1.92 -8.10
CA LEU A 102 -4.74 -2.21 -7.35
C LEU A 102 -4.48 -2.14 -5.84
N GLY A 103 -4.50 -0.92 -5.30
CA GLY A 103 -4.18 -0.65 -3.90
C GLY A 103 -2.77 -1.12 -3.52
N GLY A 104 -2.52 -1.19 -2.21
CA GLY A 104 -1.24 -1.64 -1.67
C GLY A 104 -0.94 -3.12 -1.96
N SER A 105 -1.95 -3.99 -1.90
CA SER A 105 -1.78 -5.42 -2.17
C SER A 105 -1.34 -5.68 -3.62
N GLY A 106 -1.92 -4.97 -4.59
CA GLY A 106 -1.50 -5.02 -5.99
C GLY A 106 -0.06 -4.53 -6.17
N ALA A 107 0.33 -3.46 -5.46
CA ALA A 107 1.71 -2.96 -5.48
C ALA A 107 2.71 -4.01 -4.99
N LEU A 108 2.39 -4.68 -3.87
CA LEU A 108 3.23 -5.74 -3.32
C LEU A 108 3.33 -6.94 -4.27
N LYS A 109 2.23 -7.34 -4.91
CA LYS A 109 2.21 -8.45 -5.86
C LYS A 109 3.11 -8.16 -7.07
N VAL A 110 2.91 -7.00 -7.73
CA VAL A 110 3.71 -6.62 -8.90
C VAL A 110 5.18 -6.46 -8.53
N GLY A 111 5.48 -5.84 -7.39
CA GLY A 111 6.86 -5.70 -6.89
C GLY A 111 7.51 -7.05 -6.58
N ALA A 112 6.79 -7.98 -5.94
CA ALA A 112 7.30 -9.32 -5.65
C ALA A 112 7.56 -10.14 -6.92
N ASP A 113 6.66 -10.07 -7.90
CA ASP A 113 6.84 -10.75 -9.19
C ASP A 113 8.01 -10.16 -9.98
N PHE A 114 8.14 -8.83 -9.99
CA PHE A 114 9.28 -8.14 -10.59
C PHE A 114 10.60 -8.61 -9.94
N LEU A 115 10.69 -8.55 -8.61
CA LEU A 115 11.87 -8.98 -7.86
C LEU A 115 12.22 -10.44 -8.13
N LYS A 116 11.22 -11.34 -8.12
CA LYS A 116 11.41 -12.77 -8.41
C LYS A 116 11.94 -13.01 -9.83
N ASN A 117 11.48 -12.24 -10.80
CA ASN A 117 11.91 -12.39 -12.19
C ASN A 117 13.31 -11.80 -12.39
N THR A 118 13.62 -10.64 -11.80
CA THR A 118 14.94 -10.01 -11.92
C THR A 118 16.02 -10.75 -11.10
N SER A 119 15.67 -11.31 -9.94
CA SER A 119 16.61 -12.07 -9.11
C SER A 119 16.93 -13.46 -9.67
N ARG A 120 16.21 -13.94 -10.69
CA ARG A 120 16.58 -15.13 -11.46
C ARG A 120 17.60 -14.82 -12.56
N ILE A 121 17.69 -13.56 -12.99
CA ILE A 121 18.63 -13.11 -14.04
C ILE A 121 20.02 -12.84 -13.45
N GLN A 122 20.10 -12.37 -12.20
CA GLN A 122 21.33 -12.38 -11.42
C GLN A 122 21.43 -13.75 -10.73
N GLY A 123 22.46 -14.57 -10.99
CA GLY A 123 22.64 -15.92 -10.44
C GLY A 123 22.79 -16.05 -8.90
N TYR A 124 22.10 -15.22 -8.11
CA TYR A 124 22.06 -15.22 -6.66
C TYR A 124 20.77 -15.87 -6.16
N GLY A 125 20.84 -17.16 -5.89
CA GLY A 125 19.83 -17.89 -5.12
C GLY A 125 19.77 -17.38 -3.68
N SER A 126 19.02 -16.30 -3.44
CA SER A 126 18.60 -15.93 -2.10
C SER A 126 17.09 -16.13 -1.99
N ALA A 127 16.71 -17.23 -1.36
CA ALA A 127 15.33 -17.48 -0.98
C ALA A 127 14.86 -16.34 -0.06
N ILE A 128 13.77 -15.67 -0.41
CA ILE A 128 13.08 -14.74 0.50
C ILE A 128 12.40 -15.61 1.56
N PRO A 129 12.84 -15.62 2.83
CA PRO A 129 12.19 -16.44 3.84
C PRO A 129 10.78 -15.90 4.11
N PRO A 130 9.75 -16.75 4.21
CA PRO A 130 8.41 -16.34 4.61
C PRO A 130 8.45 -15.95 6.10
N GLY A 131 8.69 -14.67 6.37
CA GLY A 131 8.64 -14.10 7.70
C GLY A 131 7.18 -13.99 8.16
N LYS A 132 6.84 -14.73 9.22
CA LYS A 132 5.56 -14.60 9.94
C LYS A 132 5.32 -13.12 10.29
N THR A 133 4.07 -12.69 10.06
CA THR A 133 3.50 -11.34 10.27
C THR A 133 3.83 -10.31 9.17
N THR A 134 2.90 -10.23 8.22
CA THR A 134 2.88 -9.46 6.96
C THR A 134 3.09 -7.94 7.10
N TRP A 135 3.08 -7.39 8.31
CA TRP A 135 3.24 -5.95 8.59
C TRP A 135 4.69 -5.51 8.92
N ARG A 136 5.65 -6.45 9.02
CA ARG A 136 7.05 -6.14 9.38
C ARG A 136 7.97 -5.87 8.17
N PHE A 137 7.44 -5.93 6.95
CA PHE A 137 8.20 -5.73 5.70
C PHE A 137 8.86 -4.34 5.59
N LEU A 138 8.29 -3.31 6.24
CA LEU A 138 8.87 -1.96 6.26
C LEU A 138 10.26 -1.89 6.90
N ARG A 139 10.61 -2.83 7.80
CA ARG A 139 11.89 -2.76 8.55
C ARG A 139 13.08 -3.34 7.78
N VAL A 140 12.85 -4.17 6.76
CA VAL A 140 13.92 -4.89 6.05
C VAL A 140 14.45 -4.10 4.85
N LEU A 141 13.60 -3.32 4.17
CA LEU A 141 14.04 -2.53 3.02
C LEU A 141 15.05 -1.41 3.41
N ALA A 142 14.96 -0.89 4.64
CA ALA A 142 15.84 0.19 5.12
C ALA A 142 17.25 -0.26 5.50
N LEU A 143 17.50 -1.56 5.73
CA LEU A 143 18.78 -2.06 6.27
C LEU A 143 19.69 -2.73 5.24
N ARG A 144 19.26 -2.88 3.97
CA ARG A 144 20.02 -3.58 2.92
C ARG A 144 20.43 -2.69 1.74
N TRP A 145 20.33 -1.36 1.87
CA TRP A 145 20.94 -0.42 0.93
C TRP A 145 22.33 -0.02 1.45
N ARG A 146 23.37 -0.82 1.14
CA ARG A 146 24.76 -0.34 1.26
C ARG A 146 25.12 0.42 -0.03
N PRO A 147 25.73 1.61 0.08
CA PRO A 147 26.17 2.37 -1.09
C PRO A 147 27.38 1.69 -1.74
N ILE A 148 27.38 1.64 -3.06
CA ILE A 148 28.56 1.30 -3.86
C ILE A 148 29.44 2.56 -3.88
N HIS A 149 30.64 2.40 -3.32
CA HIS A 149 31.84 3.24 -3.32
C HIS A 149 31.74 4.79 -3.38
N GLY A 150 32.30 5.42 -2.33
CA GLY A 150 33.07 6.66 -2.50
C GLY A 150 32.39 7.98 -2.10
N SER A 151 31.84 8.12 -0.90
CA SER A 151 31.67 9.44 -0.27
C SER A 151 31.51 9.31 1.25
N THR A 152 32.42 9.93 1.99
CA THR A 152 32.40 10.08 3.45
C THR A 152 31.33 11.10 3.87
N VAL A 153 30.08 10.66 4.08
CA VAL A 153 29.11 11.41 4.89
C VAL A 153 28.32 10.43 5.75
N LYS A 154 28.44 10.59 7.08
CA LYS A 154 27.75 9.80 8.11
C LYS A 154 26.22 10.00 8.01
N PRO A 155 25.38 8.95 8.12
CA PRO A 155 23.94 9.13 8.25
C PRO A 155 23.55 9.36 9.71
N THR A 156 23.03 10.54 10.00
CA THR A 156 22.31 10.85 11.25
C THR A 156 20.93 10.20 11.16
N ALA A 157 20.78 8.99 11.72
CA ALA A 157 19.50 8.29 11.84
C ALA A 157 18.80 8.65 13.17
N CYS A 158 18.02 9.73 13.17
CA CYS A 158 17.00 10.10 14.15
C CYS A 158 16.22 11.25 13.49
N ALA A 159 14.91 11.30 13.35
CA ALA A 159 13.86 10.83 14.22
C ALA A 159 12.53 10.80 13.42
N LEU A 160 11.70 9.77 13.60
CA LEU A 160 10.24 9.83 13.38
C LEU A 160 9.48 8.61 13.92
N THR A 161 10.12 7.75 14.72
CA THR A 161 9.47 6.64 15.43
C THR A 161 8.99 6.99 16.85
N ARG A 162 8.87 8.28 17.19
CA ARG A 162 8.54 8.73 18.56
C ARG A 162 7.24 9.55 18.68
N CYS A 163 6.25 9.33 17.81
CA CYS A 163 4.92 9.95 17.96
C CYS A 163 3.75 8.97 18.18
N TRP A 164 3.99 7.66 18.30
CA TRP A 164 2.91 6.68 18.51
C TRP A 164 3.23 5.73 19.67
N LYS A 165 3.60 6.33 20.80
CA LYS A 165 3.49 5.74 22.15
C LYS A 165 3.22 6.88 23.12
N ASN A 166 1.95 7.22 23.27
CA ASN A 166 1.26 7.56 24.51
C ASN A 166 -0.23 7.38 24.26
#